data_AF-G0MDE1-F1
#
_entry.id   AF-G0MDE1-F1
#
_cell.length_a   1.000
_cell.length_b   1.000
_cell.length_c   1.000
_cell.angle_alpha   90.00
_cell.angle_beta   90.00
_cell.angle_gamma   90.00
#
_symmetry.space_group_name_H-M   'P 1'
#
loop_
_entity.id
_entity.type
_entity.pdbx_description
1 polymer ?
#
loop_
_entity_poly.entity_id
_entity_poly.type
_entity_poly.pdbx_seq_one_letter_code
_entity_poly.pdbx_strand_id
1 'polypeptide(L)'
;MKTIFYLFFPVLFVRVFARCGGSDCSCGDLRQLELNGTLNAPYSEGPGCTRSITCAKKWQTYVVFYWHNSEIDRPSDARDDYGTADTNNIQNSLDQSATDVFALFGMICENQTWFITKYPFGVSYYNSDDVSVAIGESLDGKKSEIYDFKCEQ
;
A
#
# COMPACT_ATOMS: atom_id res chain seq x y z
N MET A 1 -63.27 -22.40 -27.92
CA MET A 1 -62.36 -22.97 -26.90
C MET A 1 -60.93 -22.81 -27.40
N LYS A 2 -60.20 -21.79 -26.95
CA LYS A 2 -58.74 -21.65 -27.11
C LYS A 2 -58.23 -20.87 -25.89
N THR A 3 -57.82 -21.62 -24.88
CA THR A 3 -57.25 -21.11 -23.64
C THR A 3 -55.78 -20.76 -23.90
N ILE A 4 -55.42 -19.48 -23.76
CA ILE A 4 -54.03 -19.02 -23.82
C ILE A 4 -53.43 -19.21 -22.42
N PHE A 5 -52.51 -20.17 -22.28
CA PHE A 5 -51.72 -20.36 -21.07
C PHE A 5 -50.54 -19.38 -21.10
N TYR A 6 -50.60 -18.34 -20.26
CA TYR A 6 -49.44 -17.49 -19.96
C TYR A 6 -48.46 -18.31 -19.12
N LEU A 7 -47.35 -18.75 -19.74
CA LEU A 7 -46.20 -19.25 -19.00
C LEU A 7 -45.42 -18.05 -18.44
N PHE A 8 -45.80 -17.63 -17.23
CA PHE A 8 -44.96 -16.79 -16.38
C PHE A 8 -43.75 -17.63 -15.97
N PHE A 9 -42.63 -17.50 -16.68
CA PHE A 9 -41.34 -17.99 -16.22
C PHE A 9 -40.89 -17.04 -15.10
N PRO A 10 -40.83 -17.45 -13.83
CA PRO A 10 -40.09 -16.66 -12.85
C PRO A 10 -38.62 -16.83 -13.22
N VAL A 11 -38.06 -15.83 -13.91
CA VAL A 11 -36.61 -15.68 -14.02
C VAL A 11 -36.13 -15.46 -12.59
N LEU A 12 -35.65 -16.54 -11.98
CA LEU A 12 -34.84 -16.50 -10.77
C LEU A 12 -33.60 -15.68 -11.12
N PHE A 13 -33.69 -14.36 -10.93
CA PHE A 13 -32.52 -13.54 -10.70
C PHE A 13 -31.90 -14.06 -9.40
N VAL A 14 -31.06 -15.08 -9.53
CA VAL A 14 -30.01 -15.34 -8.55
C VAL A 14 -29.11 -14.13 -8.66
N ARG A 15 -29.46 -13.08 -7.90
CA ARG A 15 -28.47 -12.08 -7.53
C ARG A 15 -27.49 -12.84 -6.66
N VAL A 16 -26.42 -13.33 -7.29
CA VAL A 16 -25.16 -13.52 -6.60
C VAL A 16 -24.77 -12.11 -6.16
N PHE A 17 -25.38 -11.64 -5.07
CA PHE A 17 -24.68 -10.74 -4.19
C PHE A 17 -23.52 -11.59 -3.71
N ALA A 18 -22.36 -11.41 -4.34
CA ALA A 18 -21.14 -11.60 -3.60
C ALA A 18 -21.36 -10.86 -2.28
N ARG A 19 -21.62 -11.61 -1.21
CA ARG A 19 -21.51 -11.10 0.14
C ARG A 19 -20.05 -10.71 0.22
N CYS A 20 -19.74 -9.44 -0.07
CA CYS A 20 -18.57 -8.81 0.50
C CYS A 20 -18.78 -8.96 2.01
N GLY A 21 -18.15 -9.98 2.59
CA GLY A 21 -18.25 -10.28 4.01
C GLY A 21 -17.78 -9.05 4.78
N GLY A 22 -18.58 -8.65 5.76
CA GLY A 22 -18.19 -7.81 6.89
C GLY A 22 -17.47 -6.51 6.54
N SER A 23 -18.22 -5.41 6.56
CA SER A 23 -17.70 -4.03 6.58
C SER A 23 -17.01 -3.68 7.91
N ASP A 24 -16.06 -4.50 8.34
CA ASP A 24 -15.16 -4.15 9.43
C ASP A 24 -13.77 -4.00 8.82
N CYS A 25 -13.49 -2.80 8.32
CA CYS A 25 -12.15 -2.44 7.89
C CYS A 25 -11.29 -2.37 9.15
N SER A 26 -10.77 -3.51 9.57
CA SER A 26 -10.19 -3.70 10.91
C SER A 26 -8.95 -2.85 11.17
N CYS A 27 -8.26 -2.39 10.12
CA CYS A 27 -7.13 -1.49 10.29
C CYS A 27 -7.57 -0.06 10.58
N GLY A 28 -6.81 0.57 11.50
CA GLY A 28 -6.96 1.97 11.84
C GLY A 28 -6.71 2.92 10.68
N ASP A 29 -6.94 4.20 10.95
CA ASP A 29 -6.78 5.27 9.97
C ASP A 29 -5.30 5.38 9.54
N LEU A 30 -5.03 4.99 8.28
CA LEU A 30 -3.69 5.00 7.69
C LEU A 30 -3.04 6.39 7.75
N ARG A 31 -3.81 7.48 7.77
CA ARG A 31 -3.29 8.85 7.84
C ARG A 31 -2.52 9.13 9.13
N GLN A 32 -2.77 8.36 10.19
CA GLN A 32 -2.05 8.45 11.45
C GLN A 32 -0.61 7.95 11.33
N LEU A 33 -0.30 7.15 10.31
CA LEU A 33 1.06 6.68 10.00
C LEU A 33 1.81 7.68 9.09
N GLU A 34 1.19 8.80 8.70
CA GLU A 34 1.91 9.82 7.95
C GLU A 34 2.93 10.51 8.87
N LEU A 35 4.16 10.63 8.39
CA LEU A 35 5.26 11.26 9.10
C LEU A 35 4.95 12.77 9.21
N ASN A 36 4.63 13.20 10.43
CA ASN A 36 4.11 14.53 10.88
C ASN A 36 2.59 14.58 11.14
N GLY A 37 1.83 13.52 10.85
CA GLY A 37 0.41 13.39 11.16
C GLY A 37 -0.50 14.36 10.39
N THR A 38 0.01 14.97 9.31
CA THR A 38 -0.70 15.95 8.49
C THR A 38 -0.61 15.54 7.02
N LEU A 39 -1.24 14.41 6.69
CA LEU A 39 -1.37 13.99 5.29
C LEU A 39 -2.15 15.05 4.50
N ASN A 40 -1.43 15.90 3.77
CA ASN A 40 -1.99 16.88 2.84
C ASN A 40 -2.23 16.28 1.44
N ALA A 41 -2.66 15.02 1.38
CA ALA A 41 -2.91 14.29 0.14
C ALA A 41 -4.38 13.85 0.06
N PRO A 42 -5.01 13.88 -1.13
CA PRO A 42 -6.32 13.27 -1.33
C PRO A 42 -6.33 11.82 -0.85
N TYR A 43 -7.23 11.53 0.09
CA TYR A 43 -7.50 10.21 0.63
C TYR A 43 -8.93 9.81 0.30
N SER A 44 -9.14 8.57 -0.14
CA SER A 44 -10.50 8.04 -0.31
C SER A 44 -10.60 6.58 0.11
N GLU A 45 -11.76 6.23 0.67
CA GLU A 45 -12.16 4.85 0.97
C GLU A 45 -13.34 4.46 0.06
N GLY A 46 -13.15 3.41 -0.74
CA GLY A 46 -14.15 2.84 -1.63
C GLY A 46 -14.79 1.56 -1.06
N PRO A 47 -15.72 0.95 -1.81
CA PRO A 47 -16.34 -0.31 -1.45
C PRO A 47 -15.29 -1.40 -1.13
N GLY A 48 -15.58 -2.22 -0.12
CA GLY A 48 -14.70 -3.34 0.26
C GLY A 48 -13.37 -2.92 0.89
N CYS A 49 -13.32 -1.79 1.60
CA CYS A 49 -12.11 -1.27 2.24
C CYS A 49 -10.98 -0.94 1.25
N THR A 50 -11.31 -0.70 -0.02
CA THR A 50 -10.35 -0.21 -1.01
C THR A 50 -9.93 1.19 -0.61
N ARG A 51 -8.64 1.46 -0.46
CA ARG A 51 -8.12 2.77 -0.06
C ARG A 51 -7.18 3.31 -1.11
N SER A 52 -7.12 4.62 -1.23
CA SER A 52 -6.16 5.31 -2.11
C SER A 52 -5.65 6.55 -1.42
N ILE A 53 -4.35 6.80 -1.58
CA ILE A 53 -3.67 8.02 -1.13
C ILE A 53 -2.92 8.57 -2.34
N THR A 54 -3.45 9.63 -2.94
CA THR A 54 -2.85 10.23 -4.12
C THR A 54 -1.88 11.31 -3.71
N CYS A 55 -0.59 11.05 -3.76
CA CYS A 55 0.42 12.04 -3.40
C CYS A 55 0.86 12.87 -4.61
N ALA A 56 0.91 14.19 -4.41
CA ALA A 56 1.46 15.12 -5.38
C ALA A 56 2.99 14.90 -5.44
N LYS A 57 3.52 14.54 -6.61
CA LYS A 57 4.93 14.21 -6.79
C LYS A 57 5.75 15.50 -6.89
N LYS A 58 6.38 15.94 -5.79
CA LYS A 58 7.36 17.04 -5.84
C LYS A 58 8.79 16.57 -5.55
N TRP A 59 9.03 15.79 -4.50
CA TRP A 59 10.40 15.39 -4.12
C TRP A 59 10.56 13.88 -3.97
N GLN A 60 10.03 13.32 -2.89
CA GLN A 60 10.22 11.91 -2.54
C GLN A 60 8.98 11.36 -1.83
N THR A 61 8.60 10.14 -2.15
CA THR A 61 7.63 9.39 -1.34
C THR A 61 8.35 8.18 -0.79
N TYR A 62 8.20 7.94 0.51
CA TYR A 62 8.86 6.82 1.15
C TYR A 62 8.04 6.24 2.29
N VAL A 63 8.30 4.97 2.59
CA VAL A 63 7.74 4.22 3.71
C VAL A 63 8.90 3.73 4.57
N VAL A 64 8.84 4.00 5.88
CA VAL A 64 9.80 3.50 6.85
C VAL A 64 9.24 2.25 7.51
N PHE A 65 10.10 1.27 7.71
CA PHE A 65 9.80 0.05 8.44
C PHE A 65 10.99 -0.40 9.28
N TYR A 66 10.72 -1.09 10.38
CA TYR A 66 11.77 -1.75 11.16
C TYR A 66 12.09 -3.12 10.59
N TRP A 67 13.38 -3.47 10.49
CA TRP A 67 13.78 -4.78 9.97
C TRP A 67 13.20 -5.95 10.78
N HIS A 68 13.06 -5.78 12.10
CA HIS A 68 12.52 -6.83 12.97
C HIS A 68 11.00 -7.04 12.82
N ASN A 69 10.29 -6.11 12.17
CA ASN A 69 8.88 -6.23 11.83
C ASN A 69 8.69 -6.39 10.30
N SER A 70 9.70 -6.94 9.63
CA SER A 70 9.70 -7.21 8.20
C SER A 70 10.13 -8.64 7.92
N GLU A 71 9.67 -9.18 6.79
CA GLU A 71 10.16 -10.43 6.20
C GLU A 71 11.48 -10.21 5.41
N ILE A 72 11.97 -8.97 5.34
CA ILE A 72 13.27 -8.61 4.76
C ILE A 72 14.34 -8.67 5.85
N ASP A 73 15.35 -9.51 5.62
CA ASP A 73 16.48 -9.64 6.53
C ASP A 73 17.27 -8.32 6.60
N ARG A 74 17.62 -7.90 7.82
CA ARG A 74 18.48 -6.74 8.04
C ARG A 74 19.86 -6.99 7.41
N PRO A 75 20.34 -6.10 6.52
CA PRO A 75 21.72 -6.16 6.03
C PRO A 75 22.71 -6.09 7.20
N SER A 76 23.76 -6.91 7.17
CA SER A 76 24.72 -7.00 8.28
C SER A 76 25.51 -5.71 8.53
N ASP A 77 25.63 -4.87 7.50
CA ASP A 77 26.29 -3.57 7.53
C ASP A 77 25.33 -2.41 7.79
N ALA A 78 24.02 -2.65 7.96
CA ALA A 78 23.06 -1.60 8.24
C ALA A 78 23.34 -0.95 9.60
N ARG A 79 23.57 0.36 9.59
CA ARG A 79 23.81 1.18 10.79
C ARG A 79 22.58 1.20 11.68
N ASP A 80 21.43 1.48 11.08
CA ASP A 80 20.16 1.68 11.76
C ASP A 80 19.33 0.37 11.80
N ASP A 81 18.32 0.34 12.68
CA ASP A 81 17.38 -0.77 12.83
C ASP A 81 16.14 -0.66 11.94
N TYR A 82 16.11 0.35 11.06
CA TYR A 82 15.07 0.58 10.08
C TYR A 82 15.63 0.63 8.65
N GLY A 83 14.74 0.40 7.70
CA GLY A 83 14.97 0.58 6.27
C GLY A 83 13.86 1.44 5.66
N THR A 84 14.11 1.94 4.46
CA THR A 84 13.17 2.82 3.76
C THR A 84 12.85 2.25 2.39
N ALA A 85 11.58 1.97 2.10
CA ALA A 85 11.11 1.76 0.74
C ALA A 85 10.82 3.13 0.12
N ASP A 86 11.68 3.62 -0.76
CA ASP A 86 11.56 4.97 -1.32
C ASP A 86 11.45 4.98 -2.85
N THR A 87 11.21 6.17 -3.39
CA THR A 87 11.23 6.46 -4.83
C THR A 87 12.55 7.11 -5.29
N ASN A 88 13.57 7.20 -4.42
CA ASN A 88 14.78 8.00 -4.63
C ASN A 88 15.76 7.36 -5.62
N ASN A 89 15.68 6.06 -5.84
CA ASN A 89 16.46 5.38 -6.88
C ASN A 89 16.17 5.88 -8.31
N ILE A 90 15.19 6.78 -8.47
CA ILE A 90 14.86 7.41 -9.73
C ILE A 90 14.56 8.90 -9.52
N GLN A 91 15.61 9.73 -9.58
CA GLN A 91 15.42 11.16 -9.90
C GLN A 91 14.90 11.38 -11.35
N ASN A 92 14.88 10.37 -12.23
CA ASN A 92 14.83 10.59 -13.68
C ASN A 92 13.86 9.76 -14.56
N SER A 93 12.86 9.01 -14.07
CA SER A 93 12.02 8.18 -14.97
C SER A 93 10.56 7.92 -14.57
N LEU A 94 10.04 8.51 -13.50
CA LEU A 94 8.61 8.44 -13.21
C LEU A 94 7.88 9.63 -13.86
N ASP A 95 6.97 9.34 -14.79
CA ASP A 95 6.00 10.29 -15.35
C ASP A 95 5.42 11.18 -14.24
N GLN A 96 5.32 12.48 -14.52
CA GLN A 96 4.98 13.57 -13.58
C GLN A 96 3.52 13.54 -13.07
N SER A 97 2.90 12.37 -13.04
CA SER A 97 1.52 12.17 -12.59
C SER A 97 1.45 11.88 -11.09
N ALA A 98 0.41 12.39 -10.44
CA ALA A 98 0.13 12.06 -9.04
C ALA A 98 0.04 10.55 -8.88
N THR A 99 0.72 10.00 -7.87
CA THR A 99 0.83 8.56 -7.68
C THR A 99 0.00 8.11 -6.49
N ASP A 100 -0.79 7.06 -6.67
CA ASP A 100 -1.46 6.38 -5.57
C ASP A 100 -0.43 5.56 -4.78
N VAL A 101 -0.02 6.09 -3.63
CA VAL A 101 1.00 5.52 -2.75
C VAL A 101 0.56 4.16 -2.22
N PHE A 102 -0.75 3.98 -2.04
CA PHE A 102 -1.33 2.71 -1.63
C PHE A 102 -1.03 1.62 -2.66
N ALA A 103 -1.28 1.92 -3.93
CA ALA A 103 -1.03 1.00 -5.04
C ALA A 103 0.47 0.80 -5.33
N LEU A 104 1.27 1.87 -5.19
CA LEU A 104 2.70 1.89 -5.46
C LEU A 104 3.46 0.91 -4.56
N PHE A 105 3.25 1.00 -3.25
CA PHE A 105 3.91 0.13 -2.27
C PHE A 105 3.11 -1.16 -1.96
N GLY A 106 1.96 -1.35 -2.62
CA GLY A 106 1.11 -2.50 -2.37
C GLY A 106 0.69 -2.58 -0.91
N MET A 107 0.18 -1.48 -0.37
CA MET A 107 -0.24 -1.40 1.02
C MET A 107 -1.39 -2.37 1.27
N ILE A 108 -1.28 -3.18 2.31
CA ILE A 108 -2.31 -4.15 2.71
C ILE A 108 -2.58 -4.03 4.21
N CYS A 109 -3.78 -4.42 4.59
CA CYS A 109 -4.22 -4.50 5.98
C CYS A 109 -4.39 -5.98 6.34
N GLU A 110 -3.65 -6.46 7.32
CA GLU A 110 -3.82 -7.81 7.87
C GLU A 110 -3.75 -7.74 9.40
N ASN A 111 -4.70 -8.39 10.08
CA ASN A 111 -4.75 -8.44 11.55
C ASN A 111 -4.66 -7.06 12.24
N GLN A 112 -5.30 -6.03 11.66
CA GLN A 112 -5.28 -4.65 12.15
C GLN A 112 -3.94 -3.91 11.99
N THR A 113 -2.97 -4.51 11.31
CA THR A 113 -1.66 -3.93 11.03
C THR A 113 -1.51 -3.61 9.55
N TRP A 114 -0.86 -2.48 9.27
CA TRP A 114 -0.56 -2.03 7.91
C TRP A 114 0.79 -2.55 7.46
N PHE A 115 0.85 -3.11 6.24
CA PHE A 115 2.08 -3.61 5.62
C PHE A 115 2.25 -3.04 4.21
N ILE A 116 3.49 -2.94 3.74
CA ILE A 116 3.81 -2.86 2.32
C ILE A 116 4.22 -4.23 1.78
N THR A 117 3.99 -4.45 0.49
CA THR A 117 4.33 -5.71 -0.19
C THR A 117 5.03 -5.52 -1.53
N LYS A 118 5.14 -4.27 -2.00
CA LYS A 118 5.87 -3.92 -3.22
C LYS A 118 6.97 -2.94 -2.90
N TYR A 119 8.11 -3.14 -3.55
CA TYR A 119 9.32 -2.35 -3.40
C TYR A 119 9.77 -1.92 -4.79
N PRO A 120 8.98 -1.07 -5.49
CA PRO A 120 9.19 -0.75 -6.90
C PRO A 120 10.59 -0.21 -7.21
N PHE A 121 11.29 0.33 -6.21
CA PHE A 121 12.67 0.83 -6.33
C PHE A 121 13.62 0.22 -5.30
N GLY A 122 13.23 -0.89 -4.66
CA GLY A 122 13.98 -1.52 -3.59
C GLY A 122 13.82 -0.86 -2.23
N VAL A 123 14.75 -1.16 -1.33
CA VAL A 123 14.86 -0.60 0.01
C VAL A 123 16.22 0.06 0.18
N SER A 124 16.25 1.26 0.75
CA SER A 124 17.45 1.99 1.10
C SER A 124 17.74 1.97 2.60
N TYR A 125 19.02 2.05 2.96
CA TYR A 125 19.50 2.18 4.34
C TYR A 125 20.89 2.83 4.38
N TYR A 126 21.29 3.34 5.53
CA TYR A 126 22.67 3.79 5.75
C TYR A 126 23.51 2.64 6.29
N ASN A 127 24.63 2.36 5.64
CA ASN A 127 25.60 1.39 6.15
C ASN A 127 26.47 2.00 7.27
N SER A 128 27.37 1.20 7.84
CA SER A 128 28.29 1.62 8.90
C SER A 128 29.24 2.77 8.53
N ASP A 129 29.39 3.06 7.24
CA ASP A 129 30.23 4.15 6.70
C ASP A 129 29.41 5.41 6.35
N ASP A 130 28.15 5.48 6.80
CA ASP A 130 27.19 6.55 6.47
C ASP A 130 26.90 6.68 4.96
N VAL A 131 27.10 5.61 4.20
CA VAL A 131 26.76 5.53 2.78
C VAL A 131 25.34 5.02 2.61
N SER A 132 24.54 5.70 1.78
CA SER A 132 23.22 5.21 1.39
C SER A 132 23.38 4.03 0.42
N VAL A 133 22.86 2.87 0.83
CA VAL A 133 22.88 1.62 0.07
C VAL A 133 21.45 1.25 -0.27
N ALA A 134 21.21 0.79 -1.50
CA ALA A 134 19.91 0.28 -1.93
C ALA A 134 20.00 -1.21 -2.30
N ILE A 135 19.01 -1.98 -1.86
CA ILE A 135 18.82 -3.40 -2.20
C ILE A 135 17.54 -3.55 -3.03
N GLY A 136 17.63 -4.18 -4.21
CA GLY A 136 16.57 -4.08 -5.22
C GLY A 136 16.05 -5.40 -5.81
N GLU A 137 16.64 -6.54 -5.50
CA GLU A 137 16.25 -7.79 -6.16
C GLU A 137 15.30 -8.62 -5.28
N SER A 138 14.14 -8.98 -5.84
CA SER A 138 13.21 -9.98 -5.31
C SER A 138 12.59 -9.70 -3.93
N LEU A 139 12.31 -8.44 -3.60
CA LEU A 139 11.62 -8.07 -2.36
C LEU A 139 10.08 -8.12 -2.48
N ASP A 140 9.54 -8.00 -3.69
CA ASP A 140 8.10 -8.03 -3.92
C ASP A 140 7.46 -9.31 -3.37
N GLY A 141 6.35 -9.14 -2.66
CA GLY A 141 5.65 -10.18 -1.92
C GLY A 141 6.07 -10.29 -0.45
N LYS A 142 7.25 -9.79 -0.06
CA LYS A 142 7.66 -9.71 1.34
C LYS A 142 6.90 -8.61 2.07
N LYS A 143 6.42 -8.90 3.28
CA LYS A 143 5.71 -7.94 4.12
C LYS A 143 6.69 -7.15 4.99
N SER A 144 6.51 -5.83 5.00
CA SER A 144 7.12 -4.94 6.00
C SER A 144 6.05 -4.13 6.67
N GLU A 145 5.98 -4.17 8.01
CA GLU A 145 5.05 -3.36 8.78
C GLU A 145 5.36 -1.87 8.58
N ILE A 146 4.33 -1.08 8.29
CA ILE A 146 4.46 0.36 8.12
C ILE A 146 4.66 0.98 9.50
N TYR A 147 5.85 1.51 9.75
CA TYR A 147 6.07 2.35 10.91
C TYR A 147 5.57 3.77 10.63
N ASP A 148 6.04 4.35 9.54
CA ASP A 148 5.56 5.62 9.03
C ASP A 148 5.67 5.67 7.49
N PHE A 149 5.04 6.66 6.89
CA PHE A 149 5.28 7.00 5.49
C PHE A 149 5.20 8.50 5.29
N LYS A 150 5.85 9.01 4.26
CA LYS A 150 5.81 10.43 3.92
C LYS A 150 5.53 10.63 2.45
N CYS A 151 4.67 11.60 2.17
CA CYS A 151 4.54 12.19 0.85
C CYS A 151 5.21 13.55 0.84
N GLU A 152 6.43 13.63 0.31
CA GLU A 152 7.15 14.89 0.24
C GLU A 152 6.69 15.71 -0.97
N GLN A 153 5.91 16.74 -0.64
CA GLN A 153 5.41 17.78 -1.53
C GLN A 153 6.35 18.98 -1.63
#